data_AF-A0A535YZL3-F1
#
_entry.id   AF-A0A535YZL3-F1
#
_cell.length_a   1.000
_cell.length_b   1.000
_cell.length_c   1.000
_cell.angle_alpha   90.00
_cell.angle_beta   90.00
_cell.angle_gamma   90.00
#
_symmetry.space_group_name_H-M   'P 1'
#
loop_
_entity.id
_entity.type
_entity.pdbx_description
1 polymer ?
#
loop_
_entity_poly.entity_id
_entity_poly.type
_entity_poly.pdbx_seq_one_letter_code
_entity_poly.pdbx_strand_id
1 'polypeptide(L)'
;MDTDPVFLGAIAWGSFAVFLVGALVGTLFLERAYRLALAVFIVATVGGFTFSYLAGFSVGRFTALLPLVVTAFAVTRDRSVRLQLAAQVAAIGVYVLLAWIVAEEVHFWGIQFMLPLCLVAYAAALIFPPGRKPAQSP
;
A
#
# COMPACT_ATOMS: atom_id res chain seq x y z
N MET A 1 -3.81 -10.17 29.35
CA MET A 1 -2.70 -9.22 29.23
C MET A 1 -3.34 -7.94 28.74
N ASP A 2 -3.67 -7.03 29.66
CA ASP A 2 -4.36 -5.78 29.32
C ASP A 2 -3.37 -4.88 28.59
N THR A 3 -3.52 -4.80 27.27
CA THR A 3 -2.76 -3.85 26.45
C THR A 3 -3.19 -2.43 26.81
N ASP A 4 -2.24 -1.63 27.31
CA ASP A 4 -2.45 -0.22 27.62
C ASP A 4 -2.98 0.51 26.37
N PRO A 5 -4.16 1.16 26.45
CA PRO A 5 -4.73 1.91 25.33
C PRO A 5 -3.81 3.01 24.81
N VAL A 6 -2.97 3.60 25.68
CA VAL A 6 -1.97 4.60 25.29
C VAL A 6 -0.90 3.96 24.40
N PHE A 7 -0.45 2.76 24.77
CA PHE A 7 0.53 2.00 24.00
C PHE A 7 -0.01 1.61 22.62
N LEU A 8 -1.24 1.11 22.53
CA LEU A 8 -1.89 0.82 21.25
C LEU A 8 -2.07 2.07 20.38
N GLY A 9 -2.45 3.20 21.00
CA GLY A 9 -2.53 4.48 20.32
C GLY A 9 -1.19 4.92 19.73
N ALA A 10 -0.10 4.79 20.50
CA ALA A 10 1.25 5.10 20.02
C ALA A 10 1.67 4.24 18.83
N ILE A 11 1.36 2.94 18.85
CA ILE A 11 1.62 2.03 17.72
C ILE A 11 0.81 2.44 16.49
N ALA A 12 -0.48 2.74 16.65
CA ALA A 12 -1.35 3.13 15.54
C ALA A 12 -0.83 4.41 14.86
N TRP A 13 -0.62 5.48 15.64
CA TRP A 13 -0.13 6.75 15.11
C TRP A 13 1.30 6.66 14.56
N GLY A 14 2.18 5.90 15.22
CA GLY A 14 3.52 5.60 14.72
C GLY A 14 3.48 4.89 13.38
N SER A 15 2.60 3.90 13.23
CA SER A 15 2.41 3.15 11.97
C SER A 15 1.86 4.03 10.86
N PHE A 16 0.96 4.97 11.18
CA PHE A 16 0.47 5.97 10.24
C PHE A 16 1.56 6.95 9.80
N ALA A 17 2.40 7.41 10.73
CA ALA A 17 3.54 8.26 10.41
C ALA A 17 4.55 7.54 9.51
N VAL A 18 4.84 6.26 9.79
CA VAL A 18 5.66 5.39 8.93
C VAL A 18 5.06 5.27 7.53
N PHE A 19 3.74 5.10 7.42
CA PHE A 19 3.07 5.07 6.13
C PHE A 19 3.25 6.38 5.35
N LEU A 20 2.95 7.53 5.97
CA LEU A 20 3.01 8.83 5.29
C LEU A 20 4.45 9.18 4.88
N VAL A 21 5.39 9.10 5.82
CA VAL A 21 6.80 9.42 5.56
C VAL A 21 7.38 8.41 4.58
N GLY A 22 7.09 7.12 4.75
CA GLY A 22 7.56 6.08 3.84
C GLY A 22 7.00 6.23 2.43
N ALA A 23 5.72 6.54 2.25
CA ALA A 23 5.15 6.81 0.94
C ALA A 23 5.84 8.01 0.27
N LEU A 24 6.01 9.12 0.99
CA LEU A 24 6.73 10.29 0.49
C LEU A 24 8.18 9.95 0.11
N VAL A 25 8.93 9.36 1.03
CA VAL A 25 10.34 8.99 0.81
C VAL A 25 10.46 8.01 -0.36
N GLY A 26 9.58 7.01 -0.46
CA GLY A 26 9.51 6.08 -1.58
C GLY A 26 9.31 6.80 -2.93
N THR A 27 8.42 7.80 -2.98
CA THR A 27 8.23 8.60 -4.21
C THR A 27 9.48 9.38 -4.59
N LEU A 28 10.23 9.92 -3.63
CA LEU A 28 11.47 10.68 -3.88
C LEU A 28 12.61 9.77 -4.37
N PHE A 29 12.64 8.51 -3.95
CA PHE A 29 13.67 7.55 -4.36
C PHE A 29 13.34 6.79 -5.65
N LEU A 30 12.10 6.86 -6.16
CA LEU A 30 11.63 6.06 -7.29
C LEU A 30 12.50 6.23 -8.54
N GLU A 31 12.93 7.46 -8.83
CA GLU A 31 13.76 7.78 -10.00
C GLU A 31 15.25 7.42 -9.81
N ARG A 32 15.72 7.47 -8.55
CA ARG A 32 17.16 7.34 -8.22
C ARG A 32 17.56 5.91 -7.89
N ALA A 33 16.70 5.20 -7.15
CA ALA A 33 16.98 3.90 -6.58
C ALA A 33 15.70 3.06 -6.48
N TYR A 34 15.19 2.59 -7.63
CA TYR A 34 13.92 1.86 -7.73
C TYR A 34 13.75 0.72 -6.70
N ARG A 35 14.78 -0.14 -6.52
CA ARG A 35 14.73 -1.24 -5.53
C ARG A 35 14.63 -0.74 -4.10
N LEU A 36 15.36 0.33 -3.76
CA LEU A 36 15.28 0.95 -2.44
C LEU A 36 13.91 1.60 -2.23
N ALA A 37 13.38 2.28 -3.25
CA ALA A 37 12.04 2.85 -3.22
C ALA A 37 10.98 1.78 -2.95
N LEU A 38 11.04 0.64 -3.65
CA LEU A 38 10.12 -0.48 -3.40
C LEU A 38 10.26 -1.03 -1.97
N ALA A 39 11.48 -1.15 -1.43
CA ALA A 39 11.66 -1.57 -0.04
C ALA A 39 11.03 -0.59 0.96
N VAL A 40 11.20 0.71 0.73
CA VAL A 40 10.54 1.75 1.55
C VAL A 40 9.02 1.67 1.42
N PHE A 41 8.49 1.47 0.21
CA PHE A 41 7.05 1.29 -0.02
C PHE A 41 6.48 0.04 0.66
N ILE A 42 7.22 -1.08 0.71
CA ILE A 42 6.81 -2.27 1.46
C ILE A 42 6.60 -1.91 2.94
N VAL A 43 7.59 -1.25 3.55
CA VAL A 43 7.51 -0.83 4.97
C VAL A 43 6.35 0.14 5.19
N ALA A 44 6.17 1.11 4.30
CA ALA A 44 5.06 2.04 4.34
C ALA A 44 3.71 1.31 4.27
N THR A 45 3.54 0.40 3.29
CA THR A 45 2.32 -0.38 3.10
C THR A 45 1.98 -1.21 4.33
N VAL A 46 2.97 -1.88 4.95
CA VAL A 46 2.76 -2.62 6.20
C VAL A 46 2.27 -1.67 7.30
N GLY A 47 2.94 -0.53 7.50
CA GLY A 47 2.52 0.48 8.48
C GLY A 47 1.10 1.01 8.23
N GLY A 48 0.73 1.25 6.97
CA GLY A 48 -0.60 1.73 6.61
C GLY A 48 -1.71 0.72 6.87
N PHE A 49 -1.46 -0.57 6.62
CA PHE A 49 -2.39 -1.64 6.99
C PHE A 49 -2.44 -1.88 8.50
N THR A 50 -1.30 -1.80 9.21
CA THR A 50 -1.26 -1.88 10.67
C THR A 50 -2.07 -0.76 11.32
N PHE A 51 -1.87 0.48 10.87
CA PHE A 51 -2.69 1.60 11.32
C PHE A 51 -4.17 1.36 11.03
N SER A 52 -4.49 0.95 9.80
CA SER A 52 -5.86 0.68 9.42
C SER A 52 -6.49 -0.35 10.36
N TYR A 53 -5.84 -1.51 10.55
CA TYR A 53 -6.29 -2.56 11.48
C TYR A 53 -6.56 -2.03 12.90
N LEU A 54 -5.63 -1.27 13.47
CA LEU A 54 -5.74 -0.73 14.84
C LEU A 54 -6.78 0.40 14.97
N ALA A 55 -7.04 1.15 13.90
CA ALA A 55 -7.97 2.27 13.91
C ALA A 55 -9.45 1.85 13.93
N GLY A 56 -9.74 0.55 13.83
CA GLY A 56 -11.11 0.03 13.95
C GLY A 56 -11.98 0.33 12.72
N PHE A 57 -13.26 -0.07 12.79
CA PHE A 57 -14.16 -0.06 11.64
C PHE A 57 -14.38 1.35 11.05
N SER A 58 -14.47 2.38 11.89
CA SER A 58 -14.85 3.74 11.47
C SER A 58 -13.76 4.45 10.67
N VAL A 59 -12.49 4.12 10.90
CA VAL A 59 -11.34 4.77 10.26
C VAL A 59 -10.56 3.77 9.43
N GLY A 60 -10.24 2.63 10.04
CA GLY A 60 -9.45 1.55 9.44
C GLY A 60 -9.98 1.03 8.13
N ARG A 61 -11.31 0.83 8.05
CA ARG A 61 -11.96 0.37 6.83
C ARG A 61 -11.72 1.33 5.66
N PHE A 62 -11.77 2.63 5.89
CA PHE A 62 -11.56 3.64 4.84
C PHE A 62 -10.08 3.84 4.52
N THR A 63 -9.20 3.75 5.53
CA THR A 63 -7.78 3.97 5.35
C THR A 63 -7.06 2.78 4.68
N ALA A 64 -7.65 1.58 4.69
CA ALA A 64 -7.12 0.40 4.02
C ALA A 64 -7.00 0.55 2.49
N LEU A 65 -7.72 1.50 1.88
CA LEU A 65 -7.58 1.82 0.46
C LEU A 65 -6.23 2.50 0.15
N LEU A 66 -5.68 3.30 1.07
CA LEU A 66 -4.49 4.10 0.79
C LEU A 66 -3.25 3.23 0.49
N PRO A 67 -2.94 2.19 1.30
CA PRO A 67 -1.83 1.29 0.99
C PRO A 67 -2.00 0.56 -0.35
N LEU A 68 -3.23 0.21 -0.75
CA LEU A 68 -3.52 -0.41 -2.06
C LEU A 68 -3.20 0.52 -3.21
N VAL A 69 -3.67 1.77 -3.15
CA VAL A 69 -3.43 2.80 -4.16
C VAL A 69 -1.95 3.13 -4.28
N VAL A 70 -1.24 3.25 -3.16
CA VAL A 70 0.21 3.47 -3.12
C VAL A 70 0.96 2.29 -3.72
N THR A 71 0.56 1.06 -3.41
CA THR A 71 1.16 -0.15 -3.99
C THR A 71 0.97 -0.18 -5.50
N ALA A 72 -0.26 0.03 -5.98
CA ALA A 72 -0.57 0.08 -7.40
C ALA A 72 0.24 1.14 -8.13
N PHE A 73 0.40 2.33 -7.54
CA PHE A 73 1.25 3.39 -8.06
C PHE A 73 2.71 2.95 -8.13
N ALA A 74 3.27 2.44 -7.04
CA ALA A 74 4.68 2.10 -6.93
C ALA A 74 5.09 1.02 -7.95
N VAL A 75 4.28 -0.02 -8.13
CA VAL A 75 4.60 -1.16 -9.02
C VAL A 75 4.36 -0.84 -10.50
N THR A 76 3.66 0.26 -10.83
CA THR A 76 3.34 0.64 -12.21
C THR A 76 3.91 1.98 -12.66
N ARG A 77 4.65 2.70 -11.82
CA ARG A 77 5.10 4.09 -12.07
C ARG A 77 5.83 4.32 -13.39
N ASP A 78 6.64 3.34 -13.82
CA ASP A 78 7.42 3.42 -15.07
C ASP A 78 6.82 2.57 -16.21
N ARG A 79 5.54 2.19 -16.07
CA ARG A 79 4.78 1.49 -17.11
C ARG A 79 3.91 2.48 -17.88
N SER A 80 3.15 1.98 -18.86
CA SER A 80 2.26 2.84 -19.65
C SER A 80 1.13 3.42 -18.78
N VAL A 81 0.69 4.65 -19.09
CA VAL A 81 -0.42 5.32 -18.38
C VAL A 81 -1.67 4.44 -18.31
N ARG A 82 -1.96 3.69 -19.38
CA ARG A 82 -3.08 2.73 -19.41
C ARG A 82 -2.95 1.64 -18.34
N LEU A 83 -1.74 1.09 -18.15
CA LEU A 83 -1.50 0.06 -17.14
C LEU A 83 -1.58 0.65 -15.73
N GLN A 84 -1.07 1.86 -15.52
CA GLN A 84 -1.18 2.56 -14.25
C GLN A 84 -2.64 2.82 -13.87
N LEU A 85 -3.46 3.31 -14.81
CA LEU A 85 -4.90 3.48 -14.60
C LEU A 85 -5.59 2.15 -14.31
N ALA A 86 -5.30 1.10 -15.08
CA ALA A 86 -5.85 -0.22 -14.86
C ALA A 86 -5.49 -0.77 -13.46
N ALA A 87 -4.25 -0.57 -13.01
CA ALA A 87 -3.81 -0.98 -11.68
C ALA A 87 -4.52 -0.19 -10.56
N GLN A 88 -4.76 1.11 -10.76
CA GLN A 88 -5.53 1.92 -9.80
C GLN A 88 -6.99 1.48 -9.72
N VAL A 89 -7.62 1.23 -10.87
CA VAL A 89 -8.98 0.69 -10.93
C VAL A 89 -9.04 -0.69 -10.27
N ALA A 90 -8.05 -1.55 -10.50
CA ALA A 90 -7.96 -2.86 -9.87
C ALA A 90 -7.79 -2.74 -8.34
N ALA A 91 -6.95 -1.81 -7.86
CA ALA A 91 -6.76 -1.56 -6.43
C ALA A 91 -8.07 -1.14 -5.75
N ILE A 92 -8.81 -0.20 -6.37
CA ILE A 92 -10.13 0.22 -5.90
C ILE A 92 -11.12 -0.95 -5.94
N GLY A 93 -11.12 -1.73 -7.03
CA GLY A 93 -12.01 -2.89 -7.18
C GLY A 93 -11.76 -3.96 -6.12
N VAL A 94 -10.50 -4.29 -5.85
CA VAL A 94 -10.09 -5.21 -4.78
C VAL A 94 -10.53 -4.68 -3.41
N TYR A 95 -10.33 -3.38 -3.16
CA TYR A 95 -10.79 -2.74 -1.94
C TYR A 95 -12.31 -2.87 -1.78
N VAL A 96 -13.09 -2.51 -2.80
CA VAL A 96 -14.56 -2.59 -2.76
C VAL A 96 -15.01 -4.04 -2.56
N LEU A 97 -14.44 -4.99 -3.31
CA LEU A 97 -14.79 -6.40 -3.21
C LEU A 97 -14.55 -6.93 -1.80
N LEU A 98 -13.33 -6.78 -1.28
CA LEU A 98 -12.93 -7.42 -0.03
C LEU A 98 -13.35 -6.65 1.22
N ALA A 99 -13.36 -5.32 1.19
CA ALA A 99 -13.77 -4.53 2.36
C ALA A 99 -15.28 -4.29 2.42
N TRP A 100 -16.05 -4.47 1.33
CA TRP A 100 -17.48 -4.10 1.30
C TRP A 100 -18.43 -5.19 0.84
N ILE A 101 -18.05 -6.06 -0.09
CA ILE A 101 -18.96 -7.03 -0.68
C ILE A 101 -18.88 -8.39 0.03
N VAL A 102 -17.67 -8.87 0.32
CA VAL A 102 -17.48 -10.18 0.96
C VAL A 102 -17.83 -10.09 2.45
N ALA A 103 -18.98 -10.66 2.82
CA ALA A 103 -19.52 -10.59 4.18
C ALA A 103 -18.59 -11.20 5.24
N GLU A 104 -17.85 -12.25 4.88
CA GLU A 104 -16.89 -12.96 5.74
C GLU A 104 -15.69 -12.06 6.13
N GLU A 105 -15.37 -11.08 5.28
CA GLU A 105 -14.21 -10.19 5.43
C GLU A 105 -14.52 -8.90 6.18
N VAL A 106 -15.78 -8.66 6.56
CA VAL A 106 -16.21 -7.40 7.21
C VAL A 106 -15.52 -7.17 8.55
N HIS A 107 -15.05 -8.23 9.23
CA HIS A 107 -14.35 -8.13 10.52
C HIS A 107 -12.91 -7.61 10.41
N PHE A 108 -12.24 -7.87 9.29
CA PHE A 108 -10.85 -7.43 9.04
C PHE A 108 -10.74 -6.45 7.86
N TRP A 109 -11.88 -6.06 7.28
CA TRP A 109 -12.00 -5.21 6.10
C TRP A 109 -11.15 -5.70 4.92
N GLY A 110 -11.00 -7.02 4.79
CA GLY A 110 -10.18 -7.66 3.76
C GLY A 110 -8.67 -7.48 3.92
N ILE A 111 -8.17 -6.85 4.99
CA ILE A 111 -6.73 -6.57 5.18
C ILE A 111 -5.90 -7.86 5.14
N GLN A 112 -6.44 -8.97 5.66
CA GLN A 112 -5.80 -10.29 5.63
C GLN A 112 -5.47 -10.79 4.22
N PHE A 113 -6.18 -10.33 3.20
CA PHE A 113 -5.90 -10.63 1.80
C PHE A 113 -5.22 -9.47 1.07
N MET A 114 -5.58 -8.23 1.38
CA MET A 114 -5.01 -7.05 0.74
C MET A 114 -3.51 -6.91 1.03
N LEU A 115 -3.07 -7.17 2.26
CA LEU A 115 -1.66 -7.07 2.63
C LEU A 115 -0.81 -8.11 1.87
N PRO A 116 -1.10 -9.43 1.91
CA PRO A 116 -0.37 -10.40 1.09
C PRO A 116 -0.38 -10.07 -0.40
N LEU A 117 -1.53 -9.62 -0.94
CA LEU A 117 -1.62 -9.21 -2.34
C LEU A 117 -0.66 -8.07 -2.67
N CYS A 118 -0.57 -7.05 -1.81
CA CYS A 118 0.38 -5.95 -1.99
C CYS A 118 1.83 -6.44 -1.93
N LEU A 119 2.16 -7.32 -0.98
CA LEU A 119 3.50 -7.89 -0.86
C LEU A 119 3.89 -8.72 -2.09
N VAL A 120 2.96 -9.51 -2.62
CA VAL A 120 3.18 -10.25 -3.89
C VAL A 120 3.39 -9.29 -5.04
N ALA A 121 2.62 -8.19 -5.12
CA ALA A 121 2.81 -7.17 -6.15
C ALA A 121 4.20 -6.50 -6.07
N TYR A 122 4.66 -6.16 -4.87
CA TYR A 122 6.02 -5.64 -4.67
C TYR A 122 7.09 -6.66 -5.02
N ALA A 123 6.94 -7.93 -4.63
CA ALA A 123 7.86 -9.00 -4.98
C ALA A 123 7.94 -9.18 -6.50
N ALA A 124 6.80 -9.20 -7.18
CA ALA A 124 6.74 -9.26 -8.64
C ALA A 124 7.45 -8.04 -9.28
N ALA A 125 7.25 -6.84 -8.73
CA ALA A 125 7.91 -5.63 -9.22
C ALA A 125 9.43 -5.61 -8.99
N LEU A 126 9.92 -6.29 -7.94
CA LEU A 126 11.35 -6.48 -7.67
C LEU A 126 12.00 -7.49 -8.63
N ILE A 127 11.29 -8.58 -8.95
CA ILE A 127 11.75 -9.62 -9.87
C ILE A 127 11.70 -9.13 -11.32
N PHE A 128 10.64 -8.42 -11.69
CA PHE A 128 10.37 -7.92 -13.04
C PHE A 128 10.34 -6.39 -13.08
N PRO A 129 11.50 -5.71 -12.86
CA PRO A 129 11.54 -4.26 -12.86
C PRO A 129 11.08 -3.70 -14.22
N PRO A 130 10.43 -2.53 -14.24
CA PRO A 130 10.05 -1.88 -15.48
C PRO A 130 11.31 -1.62 -16.33
N GLY A 131 11.22 -1.94 -17.63
CA GLY A 131 12.29 -1.60 -18.56
C GLY A 131 12.42 -0.09 -18.64
N ARG A 132 13.59 0.47 -18.30
CA ARG A 132 13.90 1.89 -18.49
C ARG A 132 13.64 2.23 -19.95
N LYS A 133 12.57 2.97 -20.26
CA LYS A 133 12.51 3.68 -21.53
C LYS A 133 13.65 4.72 -21.48
N PRO A 134 14.55 4.75 -22.48
CA PRO A 134 15.48 5.86 -22.59
C PRO A 134 14.65 7.14 -22.68
N ALA A 135 15.10 8.19 -21.98
CA ALA A 135 14.46 9.49 -21.99
C ALA A 135 14.09 9.85 -23.43
N GLN A 136 12.80 10.04 -23.70
CA GLN A 136 12.39 10.76 -24.90
C GLN A 136 12.88 12.19 -24.70
N SER A 137 14.08 12.48 -25.18
CA SER A 137 14.54 13.83 -25.43
C SER A 137 13.62 14.46 -26.48
N PRO A 138 13.16 15.71 -26.27
CA PRO A 138 12.44 16.46 -27.28
C PRO A 138 13.28 16.69 -28.54
#